data_AF-A0A4R2C414-F1
#
_entry.id   AF-A0A4R2C414-F1
#
_cell.length_a   1.000
_cell.length_b   1.000
_cell.length_c   1.000
_cell.angle_alpha   90.00
_cell.angle_beta   90.00
_cell.angle_gamma   90.00
#
_symmetry.space_group_name_H-M   'P 1'
#
loop_
_entity.id
_entity.type
_entity.pdbx_description
1 polymer ?
#
loop_
_entity_poly.entity_id
_entity_poly.type
_entity_poly.pdbx_seq_one_letter_code
_entity_poly.pdbx_strand_id
1 'polypeptide(L)'
;MARKTIEQRLAELDAQRASLKARLGKQERANDTRRKVLLGALVLHRLENGTDEEFARRLREWLKRELPGFLTRPGDKDLFDDLLAAAPATGEPAGSTGEAAS
;
A
#
# COMPACT_ATOMS: atom_id res chain seq x y z
N MET A 1 -35.47 -44.67 -7.79
CA MET A 1 -34.65 -43.53 -7.32
C MET A 1 -34.69 -43.50 -5.80
N ALA A 2 -33.64 -44.00 -5.13
CA ALA A 2 -33.60 -44.01 -3.67
C ALA A 2 -33.64 -42.57 -3.15
N ARG A 3 -34.64 -42.25 -2.32
CA ARG A 3 -34.69 -40.95 -1.63
C ARG A 3 -33.51 -40.89 -0.67
N LYS A 4 -32.60 -39.93 -0.87
CA LYS A 4 -31.55 -39.61 0.11
C LYS A 4 -32.19 -39.39 1.47
N THR A 5 -31.58 -39.93 2.52
CA THR A 5 -32.03 -39.71 3.90
C THR A 5 -31.89 -38.23 4.24
N ILE A 6 -32.65 -37.77 5.24
CA ILE A 6 -32.60 -36.37 5.69
C ILE A 6 -31.18 -36.01 6.14
N GLU A 7 -30.47 -36.93 6.78
CA GLU A 7 -29.08 -36.78 7.20
C GLU A 7 -28.12 -36.57 6.02
N GLN A 8 -28.26 -37.37 4.94
CA GLN A 8 -27.46 -37.21 3.74
C GLN A 8 -27.69 -35.85 3.07
N ARG A 9 -28.94 -35.37 3.06
CA ARG A 9 -29.28 -34.04 2.53
C ARG A 9 -28.70 -32.93 3.40
N LEU A 10 -28.73 -33.09 4.72
CA LEU A 10 -28.16 -32.12 5.66
C LEU A 10 -26.63 -32.03 5.47
N ALA A 11 -25.95 -33.17 5.39
CA ALA A 11 -24.52 -33.24 5.13
C ALA A 11 -24.13 -32.60 3.78
N GLU A 12 -24.93 -32.80 2.72
CA GLU A 12 -24.71 -32.15 1.42
C GLU A 12 -24.87 -30.63 1.49
N LEU A 13 -25.89 -30.14 2.19
CA LEU A 13 -26.11 -28.69 2.36
C LEU A 13 -25.00 -28.05 3.18
N ASP A 14 -24.52 -28.72 4.23
CA ASP A 14 -23.40 -28.24 5.04
C ASP A 14 -22.09 -28.20 4.24
N ALA A 15 -21.82 -29.23 3.43
CA ALA A 15 -20.67 -29.26 2.53
C ALA A 15 -20.73 -28.13 1.48
N GLN A 16 -21.91 -27.88 0.89
CA GLN A 16 -22.11 -26.77 -0.03
C GLN A 16 -21.90 -25.41 0.65
N ARG A 17 -22.43 -25.24 1.85
CA ARG A 17 -22.25 -24.01 2.64
C ARG A 17 -20.78 -23.77 2.98
N ALA A 18 -20.06 -24.81 3.39
CA ALA A 18 -18.63 -24.72 3.69
C ALA A 18 -17.82 -24.31 2.45
N SER A 19 -18.11 -24.91 1.29
CA SER A 19 -17.48 -24.56 0.01
C SER A 19 -17.73 -23.11 -0.39
N LEU A 20 -18.97 -22.63 -0.29
CA LEU A 20 -19.32 -21.25 -0.61
C LEU A 20 -18.63 -20.25 0.33
N LYS A 21 -18.59 -20.55 1.64
CA LYS A 21 -17.85 -19.72 2.61
C LYS A 21 -16.35 -19.67 2.31
N ALA A 22 -15.75 -20.80 1.97
CA ALA A 22 -14.33 -20.85 1.61
C ALA A 22 -14.02 -20.01 0.36
N ARG A 23 -14.90 -20.06 -0.65
CA ARG A 23 -14.79 -19.23 -1.86
C ARG A 23 -14.94 -17.75 -1.55
N LEU A 24 -15.91 -17.39 -0.72
CA LEU A 24 -16.11 -16.00 -0.29
C LEU A 24 -14.87 -15.48 0.45
N GLY A 25 -14.36 -16.22 1.43
CA GLY A 25 -13.16 -15.82 2.18
C GLY A 25 -11.89 -15.74 1.32
N LYS A 26 -11.80 -16.52 0.22
CA LYS A 26 -10.73 -16.36 -0.78
C LYS A 26 -10.89 -15.04 -1.56
N GLN A 27 -12.12 -14.71 -1.98
CA GLN A 27 -12.40 -13.48 -2.71
C GLN A 27 -12.16 -12.23 -1.85
N GLU A 28 -12.56 -12.27 -0.58
CA GLU A 28 -12.35 -11.17 0.36
C GLU A 28 -10.85 -10.88 0.56
N ARG A 29 -10.04 -11.92 0.78
CA ARG A 29 -8.58 -11.76 0.87
C ARG A 29 -7.97 -11.23 -0.43
N ALA A 30 -8.40 -11.74 -1.59
CA ALA A 30 -7.92 -11.25 -2.88
C ALA A 30 -8.27 -9.76 -3.09
N ASN A 31 -9.48 -9.35 -2.73
CA ASN A 31 -9.92 -7.96 -2.79
C ASN A 31 -9.16 -7.07 -1.80
N ASP A 32 -8.92 -7.56 -0.58
CA ASP A 32 -8.15 -6.84 0.44
C ASP A 32 -6.70 -6.62 0.00
N THR A 33 -6.02 -7.66 -0.50
CA THR A 33 -4.68 -7.53 -1.08
C THR A 33 -4.68 -6.53 -2.24
N ARG A 34 -5.65 -6.63 -3.17
CA ARG A 34 -5.74 -5.70 -4.30
C ARG A 34 -5.94 -4.26 -3.83
N ARG A 35 -6.81 -4.02 -2.85
CA ARG A 35 -7.05 -2.68 -2.29
C ARG A 35 -5.78 -2.10 -1.67
N LYS A 36 -5.06 -2.88 -0.87
CA LYS A 36 -3.81 -2.47 -0.23
C LYS A 36 -2.73 -2.12 -1.25
N VAL A 37 -2.56 -2.96 -2.28
CA VAL A 37 -1.60 -2.72 -3.36
C VAL A 37 -1.95 -1.46 -4.15
N LEU A 38 -3.21 -1.30 -4.56
CA LEU A 38 -3.64 -0.13 -5.33
C LEU A 38 -3.50 1.18 -4.55
N LEU A 39 -3.83 1.16 -3.25
CA LEU A 39 -3.67 2.33 -2.39
C LEU A 39 -2.18 2.69 -2.24
N GLY A 40 -1.32 1.71 -2.01
CA GLY A 40 0.13 1.91 -1.95
C GLY A 40 0.68 2.48 -3.25
N ALA A 41 0.31 1.91 -4.40
CA ALA A 41 0.73 2.38 -5.71
C ALA A 41 0.30 3.84 -5.98
N LEU A 42 -0.92 4.22 -5.59
CA LEU A 42 -1.40 5.59 -5.71
C LEU A 42 -0.57 6.57 -4.87
N VAL A 43 -0.24 6.20 -3.62
CA VAL A 43 0.58 7.01 -2.72
C VAL A 43 1.97 7.22 -3.34
N LEU A 44 2.63 6.14 -3.79
CA LEU A 44 3.94 6.22 -4.44
C LEU A 44 3.90 7.12 -5.68
N HIS A 45 2.93 6.89 -6.57
CA HIS A 45 2.73 7.72 -7.76
C HIS A 45 2.54 9.21 -7.42
N ARG A 46 1.83 9.53 -6.33
CA ARG A 46 1.62 10.92 -5.90
C ARG A 46 2.87 11.57 -5.33
N LEU A 47 3.80 10.77 -4.78
CA LEU A 47 5.08 11.25 -4.28
C LEU A 47 6.08 11.53 -5.42
N GLU A 48 6.04 10.72 -6.48
CA GLU A 48 6.93 10.81 -7.64
C GLU A 48 6.44 11.82 -8.68
N ASN A 49 5.15 11.78 -9.02
CA ASN A 49 4.56 12.51 -10.16
C ASN A 49 3.53 13.55 -9.74
N GLY A 50 3.49 13.91 -8.45
CA GLY A 50 2.51 14.85 -7.92
C GLY A 50 2.66 16.24 -8.52
N THR A 51 1.61 16.74 -9.18
CA THR A 51 1.52 18.13 -9.68
C THR A 51 1.50 19.17 -8.54
N ASP A 52 1.31 18.71 -7.30
CA ASP A 52 1.27 19.51 -6.08
C ASP A 52 2.44 19.10 -5.17
N GLU A 53 3.54 19.83 -5.30
CA GLU A 53 4.76 19.60 -4.53
C GLU A 53 4.56 19.77 -3.02
N GLU A 54 3.67 20.68 -2.60
CA GLU A 54 3.42 20.92 -1.18
C GLU A 54 2.68 19.72 -0.56
N PHE A 55 1.68 19.19 -1.24
CA PHE A 55 1.00 17.98 -0.82
C PHE A 55 1.96 16.78 -0.77
N ALA A 56 2.81 16.59 -1.79
CA ALA A 56 3.79 15.52 -1.80
C ALA A 56 4.81 15.64 -0.65
N ARG A 57 5.24 16.86 -0.32
CA ARG A 57 6.09 17.14 0.85
C ARG A 57 5.38 16.79 2.15
N ARG A 58 4.15 17.27 2.36
CA ARG A 58 3.36 16.96 3.58
C ARG A 58 3.13 15.45 3.74
N LEU A 59 2.88 14.76 2.63
CA LEU A 59 2.69 13.30 2.61
C LEU A 59 3.97 12.54 2.96
N ARG A 60 5.13 12.97 2.44
CA ARG A 60 6.45 12.44 2.84
C ARG A 60 6.70 12.60 4.33
N GLU A 61 6.48 13.80 4.88
CA GLU A 61 6.67 14.05 6.31
C GLU A 61 5.73 13.21 7.19
N TRP A 62 4.48 13.04 6.76
CA TRP A 62 3.55 12.14 7.42
C TRP A 62 4.03 10.68 7.39
N LEU A 63 4.48 10.19 6.23
CA LEU A 63 5.03 8.83 6.10
C LEU A 63 6.27 8.62 6.98
N LYS A 64 7.18 9.60 7.06
CA LYS A 64 8.36 9.50 7.93
C LYS A 64 8.03 9.30 9.40
N ARG A 65 6.91 9.86 9.87
CA ARG A 65 6.46 9.70 11.24
C ARG A 65 5.71 8.38 11.47
N GLU A 66 4.78 8.04 10.58
CA GLU A 66 3.87 6.90 10.81
C GLU A 66 4.45 5.55 10.36
N LEU A 67 5.20 5.53 9.25
CA LEU A 67 5.67 4.29 8.64
C LEU A 67 6.64 3.50 9.54
N PRO A 68 7.59 4.11 10.28
CA PRO A 68 8.45 3.36 11.21
C PRO A 68 7.68 2.69 12.36
N GLY A 69 6.55 3.25 12.78
CA GLY A 69 5.67 2.67 13.79
C GLY A 69 4.74 1.58 13.23
N PHE A 70 4.41 1.66 11.94
CA PHE A 70 3.61 0.66 11.24
C PHE A 70 4.43 -0.59 10.84
N LEU A 71 5.70 -0.39 10.47
CA LEU A 71 6.60 -1.47 10.04
C LEU A 71 7.17 -2.22 11.25
N THR A 72 6.69 -3.45 11.44
CA THR A 72 7.08 -4.29 12.58
C THR A 72 8.33 -5.13 12.32
N ARG A 73 8.68 -5.37 11.04
CA ARG A 73 9.82 -6.20 10.64
C ARG A 73 11.00 -5.32 10.20
N PRO A 74 12.24 -5.62 10.65
CA PRO A 74 13.41 -4.84 10.24
C PRO A 74 13.61 -4.79 8.72
N GLY A 75 13.55 -5.94 8.04
CA GLY A 75 13.74 -5.97 6.58
C GLY A 75 12.66 -5.28 5.76
N ASP A 76 11.49 -5.00 6.35
CA ASP A 76 10.48 -4.19 5.67
C ASP A 76 10.83 -2.70 5.74
N LYS A 77 11.60 -2.24 6.74
CA LYS A 77 12.01 -0.83 6.90
C LYS A 77 13.00 -0.43 5.81
N ASP A 78 13.97 -1.29 5.54
CA ASP A 78 15.00 -1.09 4.52
C ASP A 78 14.40 -0.85 3.13
N LEU A 79 13.22 -1.44 2.83
CA LEU A 79 12.51 -1.24 1.55
C LEU A 79 11.99 0.18 1.34
N PHE A 80 11.88 0.98 2.41
CA PHE A 80 11.36 2.35 2.35
C PHE A 80 12.42 3.40 2.65
N ASP A 81 13.67 3.02 2.93
CA ASP A 81 14.73 3.97 3.29
C ASP A 81 14.95 5.03 2.21
N ASP A 82 14.93 4.66 0.94
CA ASP A 82 15.06 5.61 -0.18
C ASP A 82 13.93 6.64 -0.21
N LEU A 83 12.70 6.21 0.13
CA LEU A 83 11.52 7.07 0.19
C LEU A 83 11.57 8.03 1.39
N LEU A 84 12.16 7.56 2.50
CA LEU A 84 12.30 8.29 3.75
C LEU A 84 13.52 9.23 3.74
N ALA A 85 14.57 8.88 3.00
CA ALA A 85 15.80 9.65 2.86
C ALA A 85 15.69 10.78 1.82
N ALA A 86 14.79 10.67 0.85
CA ALA A 86 14.53 11.72 -0.14
C ALA A 86 13.90 12.98 0.52
N ALA A 87 14.74 13.86 1.06
CA ALA A 87 14.43 15.28 1.14
C ALA A 87 14.44 15.87 -0.28
N PRO A 88 13.60 16.88 -0.59
CA PRO A 88 13.71 17.54 -1.88
C PRO A 88 15.11 18.13 -1.98
N ALA A 89 15.91 17.60 -2.93
CA ALA A 89 17.06 18.33 -3.42
C ALA A 89 16.52 19.68 -3.85
N THR A 90 16.81 20.66 -3.02
CA THR A 90 16.48 22.04 -3.22
C THR A 90 17.09 22.38 -4.57
N GLY A 91 16.29 22.91 -5.50
CA GLY A 91 16.86 23.54 -6.68
C GLY A 91 17.72 24.72 -6.21
N GLU A 92 19.00 24.45 -5.95
CA GLU A 92 20.05 25.45 -6.01
C GLU A 92 20.31 25.69 -7.50
N PRO A 93 19.95 26.85 -8.08
CA PRO A 93 20.72 27.33 -9.20
C PRO A 93 22.08 27.74 -8.64
N ALA A 94 23.08 26.89 -8.90
CA ALA A 94 24.48 27.28 -8.86
C ALA A 94 24.67 28.48 -9.81
N GLY A 95 24.63 29.68 -9.24
CA GLY A 95 24.93 30.95 -9.89
C GLY A 95 26.06 31.62 -9.11
N SER A 96 27.28 31.17 -9.39
CA SER A 96 28.54 31.72 -8.89
C SER A 96 28.57 33.25 -8.94
N THR A 97 28.91 33.83 -7.79
CA THR A 97 29.69 35.04 -7.58
C THR A 97 30.45 35.57 -8.81
N GLY A 98 30.17 36.82 -9.16
CA GLY A 98 31.02 37.70 -9.96
C GLY A 98 31.13 39.05 -9.26
N GLU A 99 32.15 39.15 -8.41
CA GLU A 99 32.57 40.33 -7.67
C GLU A 99 33.29 41.36 -8.58
N ALA A 100 33.04 42.64 -8.29
CA ALA A 100 33.86 43.84 -8.53
C ALA A 100 34.24 44.31 -9.96
N ALA A 101 33.92 45.59 -10.22
CA ALA A 101 34.86 46.69 -10.50
C ALA A 101 34.41 47.64 -11.62
N SER A 102 34.58 48.95 -11.32
CA SER A 102 34.45 50.17 -12.15
C SER A 102 33.09 50.85 -12.22
#